data_AF-A0A538I605-F1
#
_entry.id   AF-A0A538I605-F1
#
_cell.length_a   1.000
_cell.length_b   1.000
_cell.length_c   1.000
_cell.angle_alpha   90.00
_cell.angle_beta   90.00
_cell.angle_gamma   90.00
#
_symmetry.space_group_name_H-M   'P 1'
#
loop_
_entity.id
_entity.type
_entity.pdbx_description
1 polymer ?
#
loop_
_entity_poly.entity_id
_entity_poly.type
_entity_poly.pdbx_seq_one_letter_code
_entity_poly.pdbx_strand_id
1 'polypeptide(L)'
;MTRALSTTIAILTAVATLLLANTASATRPTTAQMPGDYSQSFSGADSPCGFDITFSAAGTVTVTTYYDNAGLPVRESIHGSLAHSVSSAWHSLSSKGPAPVHIDVTAGLAVDTGKEFAFHIPGAGVVWAQNGRFVFGDAGLISYTGLNTLDTGALCAALAP
;
A
#
# COMPACT_ATOMS: atom_id res chain seq x y z
N MET A 1 -32.26 54.54 -36.47
CA MET A 1 -31.77 54.55 -35.07
C MET A 1 -31.83 53.13 -34.52
N THR A 2 -30.89 52.24 -34.85
CA THR A 2 -30.98 50.80 -34.42
C THR A 2 -29.63 50.05 -34.58
N ARG A 3 -28.49 50.69 -34.31
CA ARG A 3 -27.16 50.02 -34.39
C ARG A 3 -26.28 50.17 -33.15
N ALA A 4 -26.71 50.94 -32.15
CA ALA A 4 -25.92 51.21 -30.95
C ALA A 4 -26.17 50.24 -29.77
N LEU A 5 -27.22 49.41 -29.82
CA LEU A 5 -27.57 48.50 -28.71
C LEU A 5 -26.89 47.12 -28.76
N SER A 6 -26.43 46.65 -29.94
CA SER A 6 -25.86 45.30 -30.06
C SER A 6 -24.43 45.18 -29.54
N THR A 7 -23.68 46.28 -29.47
CA THR A 7 -22.25 46.25 -29.11
C THR A 7 -22.01 46.21 -27.60
N THR A 8 -22.96 46.70 -26.79
CA THR A 8 -22.84 46.79 -25.33
C THR A 8 -23.10 45.45 -24.62
N ILE A 9 -23.94 44.59 -25.19
CA ILE A 9 -24.30 43.28 -24.60
C ILE A 9 -23.13 42.29 -24.71
N ALA A 10 -22.38 42.33 -25.82
CA ALA A 10 -21.24 41.43 -26.05
C ALA A 10 -20.07 41.64 -25.05
N ILE A 11 -19.89 42.88 -24.57
CA ILE A 11 -18.81 43.23 -23.63
C ILE A 11 -19.13 42.75 -22.21
N LEU A 12 -20.39 42.78 -21.77
CA LEU A 12 -20.77 42.29 -20.43
C LEU A 12 -20.58 40.77 -20.29
N THR A 13 -20.86 40.00 -21.35
CA THR A 13 -20.68 38.53 -21.34
C THR A 13 -19.21 38.10 -21.28
N ALA A 14 -18.29 38.87 -21.87
CA ALA A 14 -16.86 38.55 -21.86
C ALA A 14 -16.21 38.76 -20.47
N VAL A 15 -16.68 39.75 -19.70
CA VAL A 15 -16.19 40.01 -18.33
C VAL A 15 -16.71 38.95 -17.35
N ALA A 16 -17.92 38.42 -17.56
CA ALA A 16 -18.49 37.36 -16.74
C ALA A 16 -17.74 36.01 -16.88
N THR A 17 -17.17 35.70 -18.05
CA THR A 17 -16.38 34.48 -18.25
C THR A 17 -14.98 34.54 -17.61
N LEU A 18 -14.42 35.73 -17.40
CA LEU A 18 -13.12 35.92 -16.75
C LEU A 18 -13.18 35.79 -15.22
N LEU A 19 -14.35 35.99 -14.60
CA LEU A 19 -14.57 35.81 -13.15
C LEU A 19 -14.80 34.35 -12.74
N LEU A 20 -15.07 33.46 -13.71
CA LEU A 20 -15.24 32.02 -13.48
C LEU A 20 -13.95 31.23 -13.69
N ALA A 21 -12.84 31.91 -14.02
CA ALA A 21 -11.51 31.33 -13.96
C ALA A 21 -11.05 31.26 -12.49
N ASN A 22 -11.83 30.59 -11.64
CA ASN A 22 -11.28 30.04 -10.41
C ASN A 22 -10.21 29.06 -10.86
N THR A 23 -8.95 29.45 -10.69
CA THR A 23 -7.83 28.53 -10.77
C THR A 23 -8.15 27.40 -9.79
N ALA A 24 -8.51 26.23 -10.30
CA ALA A 24 -8.68 25.04 -9.49
C ALA A 24 -7.32 24.76 -8.81
N SER A 25 -7.16 25.25 -7.58
CA SER A 25 -5.95 25.10 -6.80
C SER A 25 -6.10 23.80 -6.00
N ALA A 26 -5.64 22.69 -6.57
CA ALA A 26 -5.52 21.45 -5.84
C ALA A 26 -4.34 21.55 -4.87
N THR A 27 -4.54 21.14 -3.62
CA THR A 27 -3.46 21.00 -2.64
C THR A 27 -2.43 20.01 -3.19
N ARG A 28 -1.16 20.43 -3.29
CA ARG A 28 -0.09 19.57 -3.80
C ARG A 28 0.11 18.36 -2.88
N PRO A 29 0.31 17.14 -3.42
CA PRO A 29 0.70 15.99 -2.60
C PRO A 29 2.04 16.23 -1.88
N THR A 30 2.17 15.64 -0.70
CA THR A 30 3.43 15.63 0.06
C THR A 30 4.07 14.26 -0.04
N THR A 31 5.40 14.20 0.06
CA THR A 31 6.16 12.95 0.03
C THR A 31 7.11 12.90 1.22
N ALA A 32 7.15 11.76 1.92
CA ALA A 32 8.07 11.51 3.01
C ALA A 32 8.68 10.12 2.88
N GLN A 33 9.97 10.00 3.21
CA GLN A 33 10.59 8.70 3.43
C GLN A 33 10.37 8.28 4.87
N MET A 34 9.93 7.04 5.08
CA MET A 34 9.68 6.47 6.39
C MET A 34 10.42 5.13 6.51
N PRO A 35 11.04 4.83 7.66
CA PRO A 35 11.54 3.48 7.92
C PRO A 35 10.35 2.53 8.02
N GLY A 36 10.41 1.44 7.26
CA GLY A 36 9.56 0.28 7.51
C GLY A 36 10.30 -0.61 8.50
N ASP A 37 9.70 -0.83 9.67
CA ASP A 37 10.20 -1.74 10.70
C ASP A 37 9.01 -2.46 11.33
N TYR A 38 8.79 -3.70 10.88
CA TYR A 38 7.72 -4.56 11.35
C TYR A 38 8.31 -5.89 11.81
N SER A 39 7.81 -6.38 12.93
CA SER A 39 8.17 -7.69 13.47
C SER A 39 6.97 -8.31 14.18
N GLN A 40 6.70 -9.57 13.87
CA GLN A 40 5.67 -10.38 14.50
C GLN A 40 6.25 -11.74 14.86
N SER A 41 6.26 -12.03 16.15
CA SER A 41 6.63 -13.36 16.66
C SER A 41 5.39 -14.22 16.82
N PHE A 42 5.51 -15.48 16.40
CA PHE A 42 4.52 -16.53 16.61
C PHE A 42 5.14 -17.56 17.55
N SER A 43 4.51 -17.77 18.71
CA SER A 43 5.05 -18.62 19.77
C SER A 43 3.99 -19.55 20.36
N GLY A 44 4.46 -20.66 20.93
CA GLY A 44 3.58 -21.65 21.57
C GLY A 44 2.47 -22.14 20.63
N ALA A 45 1.22 -22.00 21.06
CA ALA A 45 0.05 -22.45 20.29
C ALA A 45 -0.25 -21.59 19.05
N ASP A 46 0.29 -20.36 18.99
CA ASP A 46 0.10 -19.45 17.85
C ASP A 46 1.16 -19.67 16.76
N SER A 47 2.24 -20.41 17.07
CA SER A 47 3.22 -20.76 16.07
C SER A 47 2.67 -21.82 15.10
N PRO A 48 2.76 -21.60 13.78
CA PRO A 48 2.44 -22.65 12.82
C PRO A 48 3.45 -23.81 12.90
N CYS A 49 4.62 -23.57 13.51
CA CYS A 49 5.64 -24.58 13.75
C CYS A 49 5.61 -25.05 15.22
N GLY A 50 6.12 -26.25 15.49
CA GLY A 50 6.29 -26.75 16.87
C GLY A 50 7.35 -26.00 17.69
N PHE A 51 7.76 -24.82 17.24
CA PHE A 51 8.79 -23.94 17.81
C PHE A 51 8.51 -22.50 17.37
N ASP A 52 9.10 -21.54 18.08
CA ASP A 52 8.85 -20.13 17.81
C ASP A 52 9.47 -19.67 16.49
N ILE A 53 8.72 -18.85 15.74
CA ILE A 53 9.19 -18.19 14.53
C ILE A 53 8.90 -16.69 14.59
N THR A 54 9.68 -15.90 13.88
CA THR A 54 9.47 -14.46 13.74
C THR A 54 9.40 -14.09 12.27
N PHE A 55 8.33 -13.42 11.86
CA PHE A 55 8.26 -12.72 10.59
C PHE A 55 8.69 -11.26 10.80
N SER A 56 9.51 -10.73 9.92
CA SER A 56 9.91 -9.33 9.95
C SER A 56 9.96 -8.71 8.57
N ALA A 57 9.82 -7.39 8.52
CA ALA A 57 9.99 -6.58 7.32
C ALA A 57 10.76 -5.31 7.70
N ALA A 58 11.90 -5.08 7.04
CA ALA A 58 12.74 -3.91 7.31
C ALA A 58 13.16 -3.22 6.01
N GLY A 59 13.17 -1.88 6.01
CA GLY A 59 13.66 -1.09 4.89
C GLY A 59 13.18 0.36 4.92
N THR A 60 13.04 0.95 3.75
CA THR A 60 12.56 2.33 3.61
C THR A 60 11.47 2.38 2.57
N VAL A 61 10.39 3.06 2.91
CA VAL A 61 9.27 3.33 2.03
C VAL A 61 9.13 4.82 1.80
N THR A 62 8.60 5.18 0.64
CA THR A 62 8.15 6.53 0.34
C THR A 62 6.64 6.55 0.43
N VAL A 63 6.12 7.40 1.30
CA VAL A 63 4.69 7.67 1.44
C VAL A 63 4.39 8.96 0.70
N THR A 64 3.42 8.92 -0.20
CA THR A 64 2.85 10.10 -0.84
C THR A 64 1.43 10.30 -0.34
N THR A 65 1.16 11.43 0.30
CA THR A 65 -0.17 11.77 0.82
C THR A 65 -0.84 12.78 -0.11
N TYR A 66 -2.09 12.49 -0.49
CA TYR A 66 -2.92 13.30 -1.36
C TYR A 66 -4.04 13.95 -0.53
N TYR A 67 -4.36 15.20 -0.84
CA TYR A 67 -5.29 16.02 -0.07
C TYR A 67 -6.47 16.47 -0.92
N ASP A 68 -7.59 16.74 -0.26
CA ASP A 68 -8.73 17.43 -0.88
C ASP A 68 -8.53 18.95 -0.97
N ASN A 69 -9.58 19.66 -1.40
CA ASN A 69 -9.58 21.12 -1.52
C ASN A 69 -9.58 21.85 -0.17
N ALA A 70 -9.96 21.17 0.92
CA ALA A 70 -9.88 21.70 2.29
C ALA A 70 -8.49 21.44 2.91
N GLY A 71 -7.62 20.71 2.23
CA GLY A 71 -6.29 20.32 2.73
C GLY A 71 -6.32 19.09 3.64
N LEU A 72 -7.42 18.33 3.65
CA LEU A 72 -7.52 17.10 4.44
C LEU A 72 -6.97 15.90 3.65
N PRO A 73 -6.22 14.98 4.29
CA PRO A 73 -5.69 13.80 3.62
C PRO A 73 -6.83 12.86 3.23
N VAL A 74 -6.85 12.41 1.98
CA VAL A 74 -7.89 11.51 1.47
C VAL A 74 -7.33 10.19 0.96
N ARG A 75 -6.08 10.17 0.50
CA ARG A 75 -5.43 8.98 -0.06
C ARG A 75 -3.94 8.99 0.24
N GLU A 76 -3.37 7.80 0.36
CA GLU A 76 -1.92 7.62 0.37
C GLU A 76 -1.49 6.57 -0.65
N SER A 77 -0.26 6.72 -1.14
CA SER A 77 0.43 5.67 -1.89
C SER A 77 1.79 5.42 -1.28
N ILE A 78 2.08 4.16 -0.98
CA ILE A 78 3.34 3.72 -0.39
C ILE A 78 4.06 2.86 -1.42
N HIS A 79 5.33 3.19 -1.67
CA HIS A 79 6.20 2.39 -2.52
C HIS A 79 7.60 2.33 -1.91
N GLY A 80 8.31 1.22 -2.10
CA GLY A 80 9.64 1.05 -1.53
C GLY A 80 10.18 -0.34 -1.74
N SER A 81 11.21 -0.66 -0.97
CA SER A 81 11.74 -2.01 -0.87
C SER A 81 11.93 -2.36 0.59
N LEU A 82 11.25 -3.42 1.01
CA LEU A 82 11.37 -4.07 2.30
C LEU A 82 12.04 -5.43 2.09
N ALA A 83 13.00 -5.73 2.96
CA ALA A 83 13.53 -7.05 3.14
C ALA A 83 12.64 -7.76 4.15
N HIS A 84 11.94 -8.81 3.70
CA HIS A 84 11.16 -9.67 4.57
C HIS A 84 12.00 -10.86 5.00
N SER A 85 11.83 -11.30 6.23
CA SER A 85 12.35 -12.58 6.69
C SER A 85 11.33 -13.34 7.50
N VAL A 86 11.43 -14.68 7.46
CA VAL A 86 10.82 -15.56 8.44
C VAL A 86 11.93 -16.41 9.03
N SER A 87 12.08 -16.39 10.35
CA SER A 87 13.22 -16.98 11.05
C SER A 87 12.82 -17.73 12.31
N SER A 88 13.54 -18.81 12.60
CA SER A 88 13.56 -19.50 13.88
C SER A 88 14.90 -19.26 14.59
N ALA A 89 15.16 -19.99 15.68
CA ALA A 89 16.47 -20.03 16.32
C ALA A 89 17.56 -20.66 15.44
N TRP A 90 17.21 -21.42 14.40
CA TRP A 90 18.16 -22.21 13.61
C TRP A 90 18.37 -21.67 12.21
N HIS A 91 17.28 -21.28 11.53
CA HIS A 91 17.31 -20.92 10.11
C HIS A 91 16.43 -19.70 9.81
N SER A 92 16.68 -19.09 8.65
CA SER A 92 15.93 -17.95 8.16
C SER A 92 15.73 -18.05 6.65
N LEU A 93 14.53 -17.72 6.19
CA LEU A 93 14.21 -17.50 4.79
C LEU A 93 14.03 -16.00 4.57
N SER A 94 14.48 -15.51 3.43
CA SER A 94 14.34 -14.11 3.05
C SER A 94 13.49 -13.95 1.79
N SER A 95 12.81 -12.82 1.70
CA SER A 95 12.06 -12.37 0.54
C SER A 95 12.27 -10.88 0.35
N LYS A 96 12.07 -10.41 -0.89
CA LYS A 96 11.98 -8.98 -1.20
C LYS A 96 10.54 -8.62 -1.48
N GLY A 97 10.09 -7.53 -0.86
CA GLY A 97 8.80 -6.87 -1.00
C GLY A 97 8.98 -5.36 -0.81
N PRO A 98 7.95 -4.60 -0.44
CA PRO A 98 6.55 -4.97 -0.44
C PRO A 98 5.93 -4.72 -1.82
N ALA A 99 4.66 -5.09 -1.95
CA ALA A 99 3.81 -4.57 -3.00
C ALA A 99 3.59 -3.05 -2.79
N PRO A 100 3.45 -2.23 -3.85
CA PRO A 100 2.87 -0.91 -3.70
C PRO A 100 1.52 -0.97 -2.98
N VAL A 101 1.35 -0.11 -1.98
CA VAL A 101 0.12 0.00 -1.17
C VAL A 101 -0.61 1.28 -1.53
N HIS A 102 -1.92 1.18 -1.73
CA HIS A 102 -2.81 2.31 -1.90
C HIS A 102 -3.78 2.36 -0.74
N ILE A 103 -3.79 3.47 0.00
CA ILE A 103 -4.68 3.66 1.15
C ILE A 103 -5.74 4.68 0.77
N ASP A 104 -7.00 4.32 0.96
CA ASP A 104 -8.12 5.26 1.05
C ASP A 104 -8.30 5.63 2.53
N VAL A 105 -7.85 6.84 2.87
CA VAL A 105 -7.85 7.32 4.26
C VAL A 105 -9.30 7.56 4.73
N THR A 106 -10.20 7.91 3.81
CA THR A 106 -11.60 8.16 4.14
C THR A 106 -12.40 6.89 4.37
N ALA A 107 -12.11 5.85 3.61
CA ALA A 107 -12.78 4.55 3.73
C ALA A 107 -12.10 3.60 4.72
N GLY A 108 -10.88 3.91 5.18
CA GLY A 108 -10.10 3.01 6.03
C GLY A 108 -9.68 1.72 5.31
N LEU A 109 -9.42 1.81 4.00
CA LEU A 109 -9.09 0.63 3.18
C LEU A 109 -7.67 0.74 2.64
N ALA A 110 -6.91 -0.35 2.75
CA ALA A 110 -5.61 -0.48 2.11
C ALA A 110 -5.67 -1.56 1.01
N VAL A 111 -5.05 -1.29 -0.12
CA VAL A 111 -4.95 -2.20 -1.25
C VAL A 111 -3.49 -2.41 -1.62
N ASP A 112 -3.01 -3.63 -1.41
CA ASP A 112 -1.66 -4.04 -1.75
C ASP A 112 -1.71 -4.73 -3.11
N THR A 113 -0.86 -4.32 -4.04
CA THR A 113 -0.85 -4.89 -5.40
C THR A 113 0.54 -5.33 -5.84
N GLY A 114 0.69 -6.61 -6.13
CA GLY A 114 1.95 -7.23 -6.51
C GLY A 114 2.43 -8.21 -5.45
N LYS A 115 3.75 -8.38 -5.35
CA LYS A 115 4.36 -9.33 -4.42
C LYS A 115 4.68 -8.63 -3.10
N GLU A 116 3.91 -8.93 -2.08
CA GLU A 116 4.20 -8.51 -0.70
C GLU A 116 5.38 -9.29 -0.16
N PHE A 117 5.29 -10.62 -0.16
CA PHE A 117 6.44 -11.49 0.05
C PHE A 117 6.23 -12.84 -0.64
N ALA A 118 7.33 -13.55 -0.89
CA ALA A 118 7.31 -14.94 -1.30
C ALA A 118 8.59 -15.64 -0.83
N PHE A 119 8.47 -16.48 0.18
CA PHE A 119 9.56 -17.31 0.69
C PHE A 119 9.67 -18.59 -0.13
N HIS A 120 10.88 -18.87 -0.60
CA HIS A 120 11.16 -19.99 -1.48
C HIS A 120 12.16 -20.95 -0.84
N ILE A 121 11.96 -22.25 -1.05
CA ILE A 121 12.93 -23.29 -0.72
C ILE A 121 13.36 -23.99 -2.01
N PRO A 122 14.67 -24.18 -2.25
CA PRO A 122 15.15 -24.97 -3.38
C PRO A 122 14.50 -26.37 -3.40
N GLY A 123 13.89 -26.72 -4.53
CA GLY A 123 13.22 -28.02 -4.73
C GLY A 123 11.76 -28.09 -4.28
N ALA A 124 11.33 -27.28 -3.30
CA ALA A 124 9.93 -27.24 -2.84
C ALA A 124 9.12 -26.04 -3.39
N GLY A 125 9.80 -25.02 -3.93
CA GLY A 125 9.13 -23.85 -4.51
C GLY A 125 8.72 -22.82 -3.46
N VAL A 126 7.60 -22.15 -3.67
CA VAL A 126 7.05 -21.13 -2.75
C VAL A 126 6.35 -21.81 -1.58
N VAL A 127 6.84 -21.57 -0.36
CA VAL A 127 6.25 -22.15 0.86
C VAL A 127 5.38 -21.19 1.65
N TRP A 128 5.60 -19.89 1.51
CA TRP A 128 4.74 -18.90 2.11
C TRP A 128 4.79 -17.62 1.29
N ALA A 129 3.64 -17.18 0.79
CA ALA A 129 3.57 -15.99 -0.07
C ALA A 129 2.23 -15.29 -0.03
N GLN A 130 2.32 -13.98 -0.25
CA GLN A 130 1.23 -13.10 -0.64
C GLN A 130 1.66 -12.35 -1.89
N ASN A 131 1.06 -12.71 -3.03
CA ASN A 131 1.36 -12.10 -4.32
C ASN A 131 0.10 -11.97 -5.18
N GLY A 132 -0.34 -10.74 -5.42
CA GLY A 132 -1.59 -10.45 -6.08
C GLY A 132 -2.17 -9.13 -5.61
N ARG A 133 -3.50 -9.03 -5.59
CA ARG A 133 -4.23 -7.90 -5.04
C ARG A 133 -4.85 -8.29 -3.71
N PHE A 134 -4.49 -7.61 -2.64
CA PHE A 134 -5.04 -7.83 -1.30
C PHE A 134 -5.74 -6.56 -0.84
N VAL A 135 -6.92 -6.69 -0.24
CA VAL A 135 -7.70 -5.57 0.29
C VAL A 135 -7.83 -5.77 1.79
N PHE A 136 -7.31 -4.84 2.56
CA PHE A 136 -7.37 -4.81 4.01
C PHE A 136 -8.30 -3.67 4.46
N GLY A 137 -8.98 -3.89 5.58
CA GLY A 137 -9.60 -2.83 6.36
C GLY A 137 -9.27 -2.99 7.84
N ASP A 138 -10.03 -2.33 8.70
CA ASP A 138 -9.71 -2.26 10.14
C ASP A 138 -9.62 -3.63 10.84
N ALA A 139 -10.44 -4.60 10.41
CA ALA A 139 -10.47 -5.96 10.97
C ALA A 139 -9.48 -6.94 10.31
N GLY A 140 -8.64 -6.47 9.37
CA GLY A 140 -7.68 -7.27 8.64
C GLY A 140 -8.06 -7.51 7.17
N LEU A 141 -7.63 -8.64 6.61
CA LEU A 141 -7.82 -8.98 5.19
C LEU A 141 -9.32 -9.18 4.87
N ILE A 142 -9.86 -8.37 3.96
CA ILE A 142 -11.25 -8.42 3.50
C ILE A 142 -11.39 -9.34 2.28
N SER A 143 -10.49 -9.18 1.30
CA SER A 143 -10.53 -9.95 0.05
C SER A 143 -9.16 -10.02 -0.60
N TYR A 144 -8.94 -11.02 -1.46
CA TYR A 144 -7.73 -11.11 -2.25
C TYR A 144 -7.97 -11.74 -3.62
N THR A 145 -7.05 -11.50 -4.55
CA THR A 145 -6.97 -12.17 -5.85
C THR A 145 -5.50 -12.39 -6.16
N GLY A 146 -5.09 -13.66 -6.33
CA GLY A 146 -3.70 -14.03 -6.55
C GLY A 146 -3.26 -15.17 -5.63
N LEU A 147 -1.95 -15.29 -5.43
CA LEU A 147 -1.35 -16.30 -4.58
C LEU A 147 -1.39 -15.85 -3.10
N ASN A 148 -2.13 -16.59 -2.29
CA ASN A 148 -2.09 -16.51 -0.83
C ASN A 148 -1.93 -17.94 -0.32
N THR A 149 -0.70 -18.34 0.02
CA THR A 149 -0.37 -19.73 0.35
C THR A 149 0.52 -19.82 1.57
N LEU A 150 0.32 -20.85 2.37
CA LEU A 150 1.20 -21.26 3.46
C LEU A 150 1.28 -22.79 3.46
N ASP A 151 2.43 -23.33 3.05
CA ASP A 151 2.81 -24.73 3.24
C ASP A 151 3.55 -24.84 4.57
N THR A 152 2.79 -25.08 5.63
CA THR A 152 3.32 -25.20 6.99
C THR A 152 4.36 -26.32 7.10
N GLY A 153 4.16 -27.45 6.42
CA GLY A 153 5.07 -28.58 6.50
C GLY A 153 6.44 -28.25 5.93
N ALA A 154 6.48 -27.70 4.72
CA ALA A 154 7.72 -27.31 4.08
C ALA A 154 8.39 -26.11 4.77
N LEU A 155 7.61 -25.11 5.19
CA LEU A 155 8.12 -23.96 5.94
C LEU A 155 8.79 -24.41 7.25
N CYS A 156 8.08 -25.20 8.07
CA CYS A 156 8.61 -25.62 9.36
C CYS A 156 9.79 -26.59 9.20
N ALA A 157 9.79 -27.45 8.17
CA ALA A 157 10.95 -28.29 7.87
C ALA A 157 12.20 -27.45 7.52
N ALA A 158 12.04 -26.35 6.78
CA ALA A 158 13.17 -25.46 6.47
C ALA A 158 13.62 -24.57 7.64
N LEU A 159 12.76 -24.37 8.63
CA LEU A 159 13.07 -23.57 9.81
C LEU A 159 13.49 -24.41 11.02
N ALA A 160 13.36 -25.74 10.98
CA ALA A 160 13.74 -26.66 12.05
C ALA A 160 15.28 -26.76 12.21
N PRO A 161 15.80 -27.33 13.31
CA PRO A 161 17.23 -27.58 13.47
C PRO A 161 17.81 -28.59 12.47
#